data_AF-A0A2H0AVQ3-F1
#
_entry.id   AF-A0A2H0AVQ3-F1
#
_cell.length_a   1.000
_cell.length_b   1.000
_cell.length_c   1.000
_cell.angle_alpha   90.00
_cell.angle_beta   90.00
_cell.angle_gamma   90.00
#
_symmetry.space_group_name_H-M   'P 1'
#
loop_
_entity.id
_entity.type
_entity.pdbx_description
1 polymer ?
#
loop_
_entity_poly.entity_id
_entity_poly.type
_entity_poly.pdbx_seq_one_letter_code
_entity_poly.pdbx_strand_id
1 'polypeptide(L)' 'MADIIEGRNPVIEALKAGRPINKVLLARNIGLHSAVAEILHLSKSRRIPVEYVEPYRLKYVFQGSTHLS' A
#
# COMPACT_ATOMS: atom_id res chain seq x y z
N MET A 1 17.20 -3.28 -0.64
CA MET A 1 16.17 -2.54 0.10
C MET A 1 14.84 -2.74 -0.58
N ALA A 2 13.76 -2.97 0.17
CA ALA A 2 12.40 -2.86 -0.37
C ALA A 2 11.97 -1.40 -0.27
N ASP A 3 11.64 -0.77 -1.38
CA ASP A 3 11.03 0.57 -1.36
C ASP A 3 9.60 0.42 -0.85
N ILE A 4 9.34 0.98 0.33
CA ILE A 4 8.01 1.01 0.91
C ILE A 4 7.40 2.38 0.65
N ILE A 5 6.19 2.37 0.09
CA ILE A 5 5.40 3.57 -0.17
C ILE A 5 4.21 3.55 0.77
N GLU A 6 4.08 4.58 1.60
CA GLU A 6 3.00 4.72 2.57
C GLU A 6 2.09 5.92 2.28
N GLY A 7 0.86 5.83 2.77
CA GLY A 7 -0.17 6.85 2.55
C GLY A 7 -0.98 6.64 1.27
N ARG A 8 -2.18 7.24 1.22
CA ARG A 8 -3.13 7.01 0.13
C ARG A 8 -2.65 7.60 -1.20
N ASN A 9 -2.29 8.88 -1.20
CA ASN A 9 -1.90 9.57 -2.44
C ASN A 9 -0.58 9.05 -3.01
N PRO A 10 0.51 8.84 -2.23
CA PRO A 10 1.74 8.27 -2.77
C PRO A 10 1.53 6.87 -3.38
N VAL A 11 0.68 6.05 -2.77
CA VAL A 11 0.31 4.73 -3.32
C VAL A 11 -0.45 4.87 -4.64
N ILE A 12 -1.42 5.80 -4.73
CA ILE A 12 -2.14 6.08 -5.98
C ILE A 12 -1.18 6.53 -7.08
N GLU A 13 -0.26 7.44 -6.78
CA GLU A 13 0.72 7.94 -7.75
C GLU A 13 1.66 6.82 -8.23
N ALA A 14 2.13 5.95 -7.34
CA ALA A 14 2.93 4.78 -7.72
C ALA A 14 2.14 3.79 -8.61
N LEU A 15 0.88 3.54 -8.24
CA LEU A 15 -0.07 2.75 -9.01
C LEU A 15 -0.48 3.40 -10.32
N LYS A 16 -0.35 4.71 -10.52
CA LYS A 16 -0.55 5.36 -11.83
C LYS A 16 0.73 5.31 -12.66
N ALA A 17 1.87 5.59 -12.03
CA ALA A 17 3.18 5.69 -12.68
C ALA A 17 3.70 4.37 -13.29
N GLY A 18 3.08 3.22 -13.00
CA GLY A 18 3.56 1.96 -13.59
C GLY A 18 4.71 1.32 -12.84
N ARG A 19 5.04 1.80 -11.62
CA ARG A 19 6.12 1.23 -10.84
C ARG A 19 5.87 -0.26 -10.57
N PRO A 20 6.91 -1.11 -10.61
CA PRO A 20 6.77 -2.51 -10.23
C PRO A 20 6.40 -2.59 -8.75
N ILE A 21 5.19 -3.08 -8.45
CA ILE A 21 4.64 -3.21 -7.10
C ILE A 21 4.32 -4.69 -6.87
N ASN A 22 4.92 -5.28 -5.85
CA ASN A 22 4.73 -6.68 -5.52
C ASN A 22 3.34 -6.95 -4.91
N LYS A 23 2.91 -6.10 -3.99
CA LYS A 23 1.61 -6.18 -3.32
C LYS A 23 1.23 -4.86 -2.67
N VAL A 24 -0.06 -4.67 -2.41
CA VAL A 24 -0.61 -3.57 -1.62
C VAL A 24 -1.10 -4.10 -0.28
N LEU A 25 -0.70 -3.44 0.81
CA LEU A 25 -1.20 -3.75 2.15
C LEU A 25 -2.28 -2.73 2.52
N LEU A 26 -3.45 -3.21 2.93
CA LEU A 26 -4.57 -2.36 3.34
C LEU A 26 -4.97 -2.66 4.79
N ALA A 27 -5.16 -1.65 5.62
CA ALA A 27 -5.67 -1.87 6.96
C ALA A 27 -7.11 -2.39 6.92
N ARG A 28 -7.45 -3.44 7.69
CA ARG A 28 -8.81 -3.99 7.76
C ARG A 28 -9.89 -2.97 8.13
N ASN A 29 -9.54 -2.03 9.02
CA ASN A 29 -10.46 -1.00 9.51
C ASN A 29 -10.31 0.32 8.76
N ILE A 30 -9.74 0.31 7.54
CA ILE A 30 -9.70 1.52 6.73
C ILE A 30 -11.13 1.84 6.27
N GLY A 31 -11.60 3.07 6.52
CA GLY A 31 -12.88 3.51 5.99
C GLY A 31 -12.89 3.44 4.46
N LEU A 32 -14.02 3.05 3.87
CA LEU A 32 -14.23 3.18 2.43
C LEU A 32 -14.31 4.66 2.08
N HIS A 33 -13.22 5.18 1.54
CA HIS A 33 -13.10 6.53 1.00
C HIS A 33 -12.77 6.44 -0.48
N SER A 34 -13.04 7.51 -1.24
CA SER A 34 -12.77 7.58 -2.68
C SER A 34 -11.35 7.13 -3.04
N ALA A 35 -10.35 7.56 -2.27
CA ALA A 35 -8.96 7.15 -2.46
C ALA A 35 -8.71 5.65 -2.23
N VAL A 36 -9.40 5.02 -1.27
CA VAL A 36 -9.27 3.57 -1.03
C VAL A 36 -9.90 2.78 -2.18
N ALA A 37 -11.06 3.24 -2.66
CA ALA A 37 -11.71 2.64 -3.82
C ALA A 37 -10.82 2.75 -5.08
N GLU A 38 -10.15 3.88 -5.28
CA GLU A 38 -9.21 4.09 -6.38
C GLU A 38 -8.00 3.14 -6.27
N ILE A 39 -7.40 2.99 -5.08
CA ILE A 39 -6.30 2.04 -4.84
C ILE A 39 -6.73 0.62 -5.19
N LEU A 40 -7.91 0.18 -4.74
CA LEU A 40 -8.42 -1.16 -5.03
C LEU A 40 -8.68 -1.36 -6.53
N HIS A 41 -9.25 -0.36 -7.19
CA HIS A 41 -9.50 -0.39 -8.63
C HIS A 41 -8.20 -0.51 -9.43
N LEU A 42 -7.22 0.37 -9.16
CA LEU A 42 -5.92 0.36 -9.84
C LEU A 42 -5.18 -0.95 -9.59
N SER A 43 -5.16 -1.44 -8.34
CA SER A 43 -4.52 -2.71 -7.99
C SER A 43 -5.13 -3.88 -8.76
N LYS A 44 -6.47 -3.94 -8.84
CA LYS A 44 -7.19 -4.96 -9.60
C LYS A 44 -6.88 -4.89 -11.10
N SER A 45 -6.93 -3.70 -11.68
CA SER A 45 -6.65 -3.51 -13.13
C SER A 45 -5.27 -4.01 -13.54
N ARG A 46 -4.31 -3.93 -12.60
CA ARG A 46 -2.91 -4.32 -12.80
C ARG A 46 -2.56 -5.69 -12.25
N ARG A 47 -3.54 -6.44 -11.73
CA ARG A 47 -3.36 -7.76 -11.09
C ARG A 47 -2.36 -7.73 -9.92
N ILE A 48 -2.28 -6.61 -9.22
CA ILE A 48 -1.46 -6.48 -8.01
C ILE A 48 -2.28 -7.03 -6.83
N PRO A 49 -1.77 -8.00 -6.07
CA PRO A 49 -2.49 -8.57 -4.94
C PRO A 49 -2.65 -7.54 -3.82
N VAL A 50 -3.85 -7.48 -3.23
CA VAL A 50 -4.15 -6.66 -2.07
C VAL A 50 -4.32 -7.57 -0.85
N GLU A 51 -3.53 -7.35 0.19
CA GLU A 51 -3.62 -8.06 1.46
C GLU A 51 -4.18 -7.14 2.54
N TYR A 52 -5.23 -7.61 3.22
CA TYR A 52 -5.80 -6.91 4.36
C TYR A 52 -5.08 -7.30 5.64
N VAL A 53 -4.48 -6.32 6.31
CA VAL A 53 -3.67 -6.50 7.51
C VAL A 53 -4.25 -5.72 8.68
N GLU A 54 -3.95 -6.16 9.90
CA GLU A 54 -4.28 -5.37 11.09
C GLU A 54 -3.49 -4.05 11.10
N PRO A 55 -4.07 -2.92 11.55
CA PRO A 55 -3.39 -1.63 11.54
C PRO A 55 -2.03 -1.63 12.27
N TYR A 56 -1.89 -2.41 13.34
CA TYR A 56 -0.63 -2.53 14.07
C TYR A 56 0.46 -3.23 13.25
N ARG A 57 0.12 -4.12 12.31
CA ARG A 57 1.10 -4.82 11.45
C ARG A 57 1.72 -3.90 10.41
N LEU A 58 0.99 -2.89 9.93
CA LEU A 58 1.55 -1.86 9.05
C LEU A 58 2.74 -1.17 9.71
N LYS A 59 2.64 -0.83 10.99
CA LYS A 59 3.73 -0.17 11.74
C LYS A 59 5.03 -1.00 11.75
N TYR A 60 4.94 -2.31 11.89
CA TYR A 60 6.13 -3.19 11.89
C TYR A 60 6.78 -3.31 10.51
N VAL A 61 5.97 -3.31 9.44
CA VAL A 61 6.47 -3.33 8.05
C VAL A 61 7.27 -2.04 7.76
N PHE A 62 6.80 -0.89 8.25
CA PHE A 62 7.51 0.38 8.11
C PHE A 62 8.75 0.48 9.02
N GLN A 63 8.68 -0.02 10.26
CA GLN A 63 9.82 -0.01 11.19
C GLN A 63 11.00 -0.89 10.74
N GLY A 64 10.73 -2.02 10.10
CA GLY A 64 11.77 -2.88 9.53
C GLY A 64 12.55 -2.24 8.37
N SER A 65 12.08 -1.10 7.84
CA SER A 65 12.76 -0.35 6.78
C SER A 65 13.46 0.91 7.29
N THR A 66 13.33 1.25 8.58
CA THR A 66 13.94 2.43 9.21
C THR A 66 14.75 2.03 10.45
N HIS A 67 15.70 1.11 10.29
CA HIS A 67 16.75 0.90 11.29
C HIS A 67 18.11 0.66 10.63
N LEU A 68 18.65 1.72 10.03
CA LEU A 68 20.07 1.89 9.76
C LEU A 68 20.44 3.35 9.98
N SER A 69 20.63 3.71 11.24
CA SER A 69 21.46 4.82 11.71
C SER A 69 21.62 4.70 13.21
#